data_AF-A0A496P6F6-F1
#
_entry.id   AF-A0A496P6F6-F1
#
_cell.length_a   1.000
_cell.length_b   1.000
_cell.length_c   1.000
_cell.angle_alpha   90.00
_cell.angle_beta   90.00
_cell.angle_gamma   90.00
#
_symmetry.space_group_name_H-M   'P 1'
#
loop_
_entity.id
_entity.type
_entity.pdbx_description
1 polymer ?
#
loop_
_entity_poly.entity_id
_entity_poly.type
_entity_poly.pdbx_seq_one_letter_code
_entity_poly.pdbx_strand_id
1 'polypeptide(L)' 'CGVRQRHIDQAQSFNLYITPQMKAKEILDLYVEAYKQGIKTIYYIRNQSLEMDECTSCSS' A
#
# COMPACT_ATOMS: atom_id res chain seq x y z
N CYS A 1 0.75 -0.69 10.12
CA CYS A 1 0.53 -2.15 10.02
C CYS A 1 1.54 -2.98 10.81
N GLY A 2 2.82 -2.56 10.87
CA GLY A 2 3.87 -3.20 11.67
C GLY A 2 3.55 -3.30 13.17
N VAL A 3 3.14 -2.20 13.82
CA VAL A 3 2.85 -2.19 15.28
C VAL A 3 1.85 -3.27 15.71
N ARG A 4 0.77 -3.47 14.97
CA ARG A 4 -0.23 -4.51 15.31
C ARG A 4 0.24 -5.93 15.05
N GLN A 5 1.29 -6.12 14.23
CA GLN A 5 1.83 -7.43 13.91
C GLN A 5 2.32 -8.18 15.16
N ARG A 6 2.68 -7.46 16.24
CA ARG A 6 3.04 -8.05 17.54
C ARG A 6 1.91 -8.84 18.22
N HIS A 7 0.65 -8.61 17.81
CA HIS A 7 -0.53 -9.32 18.32
C HIS A 7 -1.13 -10.26 17.27
N ILE A 8 -0.44 -10.48 16.14
CA ILE A 8 -0.86 -11.39 15.08
C ILE A 8 0.22 -12.49 14.98
N ASP A 9 -0.15 -13.68 15.42
CA ASP A 9 0.70 -14.88 15.45
C ASP A 9 1.15 -15.30 14.04
N GLN A 10 0.24 -15.26 13.06
CA GLN A 10 0.50 -15.51 11.64
C GLN A 10 0.84 -14.20 10.90
N ALA A 11 0.12 -13.84 9.84
CA ALA A 11 0.39 -12.67 9.02
C ALA A 11 -0.91 -11.89 8.69
N GLN A 12 -0.76 -10.78 7.97
CA GLN A 12 -1.86 -9.94 7.52
C GLN A 12 -1.69 -9.65 6.02
N SER A 13 -2.78 -9.70 5.27
CA SER A 13 -2.77 -9.28 3.87
C SER A 13 -2.67 -7.76 3.79
N PHE A 14 -1.47 -7.24 3.53
CA PHE A 14 -1.21 -5.80 3.46
C PHE A 14 -0.99 -5.35 2.02
N ASN A 15 -1.82 -4.43 1.53
CA ASN A 15 -1.69 -3.85 0.19
C ASN A 15 -0.96 -2.51 0.25
N LEU A 16 -0.01 -2.30 -0.65
CA LEU A 16 0.56 -0.99 -0.94
C LEU A 16 -0.20 -0.35 -2.08
N TYR A 17 -0.48 0.94 -1.95
CA TYR A 17 -1.04 1.76 -3.01
C TYR A 17 0.02 2.76 -3.45
N ILE A 18 0.35 2.74 -4.74
CA ILE A 18 1.37 3.58 -5.37
C ILE A 18 0.73 4.45 -6.46
N THR A 19 1.48 5.42 -6.95
CA THR A 19 1.10 6.21 -8.13
C THR A 19 2.03 5.91 -9.31
N PRO A 20 1.60 6.15 -10.57
CA PRO A 20 2.42 5.90 -11.74
C PRO A 20 3.73 6.71 -11.77
N GLN A 21 3.80 7.82 -11.04
CA GLN A 21 4.94 8.74 -11.00
C GLN A 21 6.06 8.25 -10.07
N MET A 22 5.78 7.27 -9.21
CA MET A 22 6.79 6.71 -8.32
C MET A 22 7.87 5.97 -9.13
N LYS A 23 9.13 6.28 -8.83
CA LYS A 23 10.29 5.57 -9.38
C LYS A 23 10.43 4.21 -8.72
N ALA A 24 11.04 3.27 -9.44
CA ALA A 24 11.32 1.93 -8.93
C ALA A 24 12.09 1.92 -7.59
N LYS A 25 13.00 2.89 -7.39
CA LYS A 25 13.73 3.05 -6.13
C LYS A 25 12.79 3.38 -4.96
N GLU A 26 11.81 4.25 -5.16
CA GLU A 26 10.85 4.64 -4.11
C GLU A 26 9.96 3.45 -3.73
N ILE A 27 9.61 2.61 -4.70
CA ILE A 27 8.88 1.35 -4.45
C ILE A 27 9.76 0.39 -3.64
N LEU A 28 11.04 0.25 -3.98
CA LEU A 28 11.99 -0.57 -3.20
C LEU A 28 12.12 -0.06 -1.76
N ASP A 29 12.19 1.26 -1.57
CA ASP A 29 12.29 1.86 -0.24
C ASP A 29 11.05 1.54 0.61
N LEU A 30 9.84 1.48 0.01
CA LEU A 30 8.63 1.01 0.70
C LEU A 30 8.74 -0.45 1.15
N TYR A 31 9.28 -1.34 0.32
CA TYR A 31 9.52 -2.74 0.70
C TYR A 31 10.51 -2.86 1.86
N VAL A 32 11.62 -2.13 1.79
CA VAL A 32 12.65 -2.12 2.83
C VAL A 32 12.09 -1.57 4.14
N GLU A 33 11.28 -0.51 4.09
CA GLU A 33 10.65 0.04 5.28
C GLU A 33 9.60 -0.92 5.87
N ALA A 34 8.79 -1.58 5.04
CA ALA A 34 7.85 -2.60 5.51
C ALA A 34 8.56 -3.72 6.29
N TYR A 35 9.72 -4.16 5.79
CA TYR A 35 10.57 -5.13 6.49
C TYR A 35 11.09 -4.60 7.83
N LYS A 36 11.66 -3.37 7.86
CA LYS A 36 12.14 -2.73 9.10
C LYS A 36 11.05 -2.56 10.15
N GLN A 37 9.81 -2.29 9.72
CA GLN A 37 8.64 -2.17 10.58
C GLN A 37 8.05 -3.52 11.02
N GLY A 38 8.66 -4.64 10.63
CA GLY A 38 8.23 -5.98 11.04
C GLY A 38 6.98 -6.49 10.32
N ILE A 39 6.64 -5.96 9.15
CA ILE A 39 5.56 -6.53 8.32
C ILE A 39 6.05 -7.86 7.73
N LYS A 40 5.25 -8.92 7.91
CA LYS A 40 5.62 -10.28 7.49
C LYS A 40 5.41 -10.52 5.99
N THR A 41 4.34 -9.98 5.41
CA THR A 41 3.99 -10.17 3.99
C THR A 41 3.33 -8.92 3.39
N ILE A 42 3.48 -8.74 2.08
CA ILE A 42 2.74 -7.78 1.26
C ILE A 42 1.91 -8.58 0.27
N TYR A 43 0.63 -8.25 0.13
CA TYR A 43 -0.30 -8.97 -0.72
C TYR A 43 -0.31 -8.41 -2.15
N TYR A 44 -0.72 -7.14 -2.33
CA TYR A 44 -0.64 -6.46 -3.61
C TYR A 44 0.10 -5.13 -3.53
N ILE A 45 0.72 -4.76 -4.65
CA ILE A 45 0.99 -3.36 -4.99
C ILE A 45 -0.04 -2.95 -6.04
N ARG A 46 -0.82 -1.90 -5.74
CA ARG A 46 -1.89 -1.40 -6.60
C ARG A 46 -1.59 0.02 -7.03
N ASN A 47 -1.82 0.31 -8.30
CA ASN A 47 -1.74 1.67 -8.80
C ASN A 47 -3.05 2.39 -8.47
N GLN A 48 -2.96 3.59 -7.89
CA GLN A 48 -4.10 4.51 -7.80
C GLN A 48 -4.16 5.31 -9.09
N SER A 49 -5.33 5.32 -9.72
CA SER A 49 -5.59 6.29 -10.78
C SER A 49 -5.57 7.68 -10.17
N LEU A 50 -4.90 8.63 -10.86
CA LEU A 50 -4.97 10.05 -10.50
C LEU A 50 -6.22 10.72 -11.05
N GLU A 51 -7.02 9.99 -11.85
CA GLU A 51 -8.29 10.49 -12.33
C GLU A 51 -9.24 10.62 -11.15
N MET A 52 -9.73 11.83 -10.94
CA MET A 52 -10.76 12.11 -9.96
C MET A 52 -12.05 11.48 -10.51
N ASP A 53 -12.52 10.41 -9.88
CA ASP A 53 -13.81 9.82 -10.22
C ASP A 53 -14.87 10.94 -10.15
N GLU A 54 -15.46 11.29 -11.30
CA GLU A 54 -16.57 12.23 -11.31
C GLU A 54 -17.66 11.69 -10.39
N CYS A 55 -18.06 12.50 -9.41
CA CYS A 55 -19.13 12.10 -8.50
C CYS A 55 -20.42 11.94 -9.30
N THR A 56 -20.76 10.69 -9.64
CA THR A 56 -21.96 10.35 -10.41
C THR A 56 -23.24 10.81 -9.71
N SER A 57 -23.16 11.06 -8.40
CA SER A 57 -24.26 11.57 -7.57
C SER A 57 -24.40 13.10 -7.60
N CYS A 58 -23.39 13.85 -8.05
CA CYS A 58 -23.40 15.32 -8.15
C CYS A 58 -23.38 15.82 -9.60
N SER A 59 -23.32 14.92 -10.59
CA SER A 59 -23.31 15.23 -12.02
C SER A 59 -24.73 15.31 -12.63
N SER A 60 -25.73 15.78 -11.86
CA SER A 60 -27.11 16.02 -12.31
C SER A 60 -27.42 17.51 -12.37
#